data_AF-A0A2I2A6R3-F1
#
_entry.id   AF-A0A2I2A6R3-F1
#
_cell.length_a   1.000
_cell.length_b   1.000
_cell.length_c   1.000
_cell.angle_alpha   90.00
_cell.angle_beta   90.00
_cell.angle_gamma   90.00
#
_symmetry.space_group_name_H-M   'P 1'
#
loop_
_entity.id
_entity.type
_entity.pdbx_description
1 polymer ?
#
loop_
_entity_poly.entity_id
_entity_poly.type
_entity_poly.pdbx_seq_one_letter_code
_entity_poly.pdbx_strand_id
1 'polypeptide(L)'
;MSENKMGQAYRHLLQSAREALIKAEFKSWDTLKELVETIQQKESVLEQLTQQELNQVQDDLKADITELATTLEEFNEGVESFVEMDLPIIEKYLEEKALSLADPTELMVLRLRLNAALKD
;
A
#
# COMPACT_ATOMS: atom_id res chain seq x y z
N MET A 1 -2.94 -18.37 -7.15
CA MET A 1 -2.53 -17.68 -8.39
C MET A 1 -3.04 -16.23 -8.45
N SER A 2 -4.20 -15.91 -7.85
CA SER A 2 -4.83 -14.59 -7.91
C SER A 2 -4.27 -13.54 -6.92
N GLU A 3 -3.65 -13.97 -5.81
CA GLU A 3 -3.05 -13.07 -4.80
C GLU A 3 -1.89 -12.23 -5.33
N ASN A 4 -1.37 -12.51 -6.53
CA ASN A 4 -0.18 -11.85 -7.04
C ASN A 4 -0.47 -10.53 -7.79
N LYS A 5 -1.61 -10.41 -8.50
CA LYS A 5 -1.86 -9.23 -9.37
C LYS A 5 -2.29 -7.97 -8.59
N MET A 6 -3.16 -8.12 -7.59
CA MET A 6 -3.64 -7.01 -6.77
C MET A 6 -2.51 -6.43 -5.92
N GLY A 7 -1.70 -7.30 -5.29
CA GLY A 7 -0.54 -6.88 -4.52
C GLY A 7 0.56 -6.26 -5.39
N GLN A 8 0.78 -6.77 -6.61
CA GLN A 8 1.69 -6.13 -7.56
C GLN A 8 1.20 -4.73 -7.96
N ALA A 9 -0.08 -4.59 -8.25
CA ALA A 9 -0.68 -3.30 -8.58
C ALA A 9 -0.61 -2.31 -7.42
N TYR A 10 -0.86 -2.77 -6.19
CA TYR A 10 -0.74 -1.98 -4.98
C TYR A 10 0.67 -1.43 -4.81
N ARG A 11 1.68 -2.31 -4.85
CA ARG A 11 3.09 -1.91 -4.72
C ARG A 11 3.49 -0.94 -5.83
N HIS A 12 3.05 -1.23 -7.05
CA HIS A 12 3.34 -0.38 -8.21
C HIS A 12 2.71 1.01 -8.08
N LEU A 13 1.45 1.11 -7.62
CA LEU A 13 0.77 2.37 -7.35
C LEU A 13 1.45 3.15 -6.23
N LEU A 14 1.77 2.50 -5.11
CA LEU A 14 2.45 3.11 -3.98
C LEU A 14 3.83 3.64 -4.38
N GLN A 15 4.64 2.84 -5.07
CA GLN A 15 5.96 3.25 -5.54
C GLN A 15 5.85 4.43 -6.51
N SER A 16 4.96 4.33 -7.50
CA SER A 16 4.78 5.37 -8.51
C SER A 16 4.28 6.68 -7.90
N ALA A 17 3.34 6.60 -6.95
CA ALA A 17 2.83 7.77 -6.23
C ALA A 17 3.92 8.42 -5.38
N ARG A 18 4.75 7.62 -4.68
CA ARG A 18 5.90 8.13 -3.93
C ARG A 18 6.93 8.81 -4.83
N GLU A 19 7.27 8.19 -5.96
CA GLU A 19 8.20 8.77 -6.93
C GLU A 19 7.68 10.07 -7.55
N ALA A 20 6.39 10.14 -7.82
CA ALA A 20 5.74 11.37 -8.28
C ALA A 20 5.73 12.45 -7.19
N LEU A 21 5.51 12.06 -5.93
CA LEU A 21 5.55 12.98 -4.78
C LEU A 21 6.96 13.53 -4.54
N ILE A 22 8.01 12.72 -4.73
CA ILE A 22 9.41 13.17 -4.66
C ILE A 22 9.68 14.30 -5.67
N LYS A 23 9.08 14.19 -6.86
CA LYS A 23 9.22 15.16 -7.96
C LYS A 23 8.28 16.36 -7.84
N ALA A 24 7.25 16.28 -6.99
CA ALA A 24 6.28 17.35 -6.79
C ALA A 24 6.91 18.51 -6.01
N GLU A 25 6.55 19.74 -6.38
CA GLU A 25 7.01 20.95 -5.69
C GLU A 25 6.45 21.06 -4.26
N PHE A 26 5.22 20.56 -4.05
CA PHE A 26 4.55 20.51 -2.77
C PHE A 26 4.34 19.06 -2.34
N LYS A 27 4.88 18.70 -1.18
CA LYS A 27 4.74 17.37 -0.59
C LYS A 27 3.73 17.45 0.53
N SER A 28 2.63 16.72 0.39
CA SER A 28 1.64 16.54 1.44
C SER A 28 1.02 15.16 1.33
N TRP A 29 0.39 14.71 2.42
CA TRP A 29 -0.38 13.46 2.43
C TRP A 29 -1.53 13.50 1.44
N ASP A 30 -2.16 14.65 1.26
CA ASP A 30 -3.24 14.83 0.28
C ASP A 30 -2.71 14.75 -1.15
N THR A 31 -1.56 15.36 -1.43
CA THR A 31 -0.88 15.23 -2.74
C THR A 31 -0.55 13.78 -3.05
N LEU A 32 -0.11 12.99 -2.06
CA LEU A 32 0.15 11.56 -2.27
C LEU A 32 -1.12 10.78 -2.67
N LYS A 33 -2.26 11.07 -2.03
CA LYS A 33 -3.54 10.44 -2.35
C LYS A 33 -4.03 10.81 -3.75
N GLU A 34 -3.92 12.09 -4.12
CA GLU A 34 -4.25 12.54 -5.48
C GLU A 34 -3.39 11.83 -6.52
N LEU A 35 -2.09 11.68 -6.25
CA LEU A 35 -1.17 10.98 -7.15
C LEU A 35 -1.57 9.52 -7.38
N VAL A 36 -2.04 8.81 -6.35
CA VAL A 36 -2.57 7.44 -6.48
C VAL A 36 -3.73 7.35 -7.48
N GLU A 37 -4.61 8.35 -7.51
CA GLU A 37 -5.75 8.40 -8.44
C GLU A 37 -5.34 8.75 -9.87
N THR A 38 -4.30 9.58 -10.02
CA THR A 38 -3.83 10.02 -11.34
C THR A 38 -3.02 8.97 -12.11
N ILE A 39 -2.50 7.95 -11.43
CA ILE A 39 -1.75 6.87 -12.08
C ILE A 39 -2.68 6.09 -13.00
N GLN A 40 -2.33 6.06 -14.28
CA GLN A 40 -3.18 5.49 -15.31
C GLN A 40 -3.12 3.96 -15.35
N GLN A 41 -4.27 3.33 -15.55
CA GLN A 41 -4.39 1.88 -15.73
C GLN A 41 -3.55 1.30 -16.89
N LYS A 42 -3.09 2.13 -17.83
CA LYS A 42 -2.35 1.72 -19.04
C LYS A 42 -0.90 1.28 -18.77
N GLU A 43 -0.47 1.29 -17.51
CA GLU A 43 0.81 0.69 -17.16
C GLU A 43 0.70 -0.84 -17.19
N SER A 44 1.70 -1.52 -17.74
CA SER A 44 1.67 -2.97 -18.01
C SER A 44 1.31 -3.84 -16.79
N VAL A 45 1.53 -3.34 -15.57
CA VAL A 45 1.19 -4.01 -14.31
C VAL A 45 -0.30 -3.83 -13.96
N LEU A 46 -0.89 -2.69 -14.32
CA LEU A 46 -2.26 -2.31 -14.01
C LEU A 46 -3.27 -2.74 -15.10
N GLU A 47 -2.81 -2.93 -16.34
CA GLU A 47 -3.66 -3.40 -17.45
C GLU A 47 -4.29 -4.78 -17.21
N GLN A 48 -3.70 -5.59 -16.32
CA GLN A 48 -4.21 -6.91 -15.95
C GLN A 48 -5.40 -6.84 -14.97
N LEU A 49 -5.69 -5.67 -14.42
CA LEU A 49 -6.82 -5.42 -13.52
C LEU A 49 -8.03 -4.95 -14.31
N THR A 50 -9.21 -5.40 -13.90
CA THR A 50 -10.44 -4.72 -14.31
C THR A 50 -10.53 -3.34 -13.68
N GLN A 51 -11.35 -2.44 -14.24
CA GLN A 51 -11.54 -1.10 -13.65
C GLN A 51 -12.02 -1.16 -12.19
N GLN A 52 -12.89 -2.11 -11.85
CA GLN A 52 -13.37 -2.29 -10.48
C GLN A 52 -12.24 -2.74 -9.54
N GLU A 53 -11.39 -3.66 -10.00
CA GLU A 53 -10.24 -4.13 -9.23
C GLU A 53 -9.21 -3.02 -9.02
N LEU A 54 -8.95 -2.19 -10.04
CA LEU A 54 -8.07 -1.04 -9.90
C LEU A 54 -8.60 -0.03 -8.90
N ASN A 55 -9.90 0.31 -9.00
CA ASN A 55 -10.53 1.24 -8.07
C ASN A 55 -10.44 0.72 -6.63
N GLN A 56 -10.66 -0.57 -6.42
CA GLN A 56 -10.51 -1.19 -5.10
C GLN A 56 -9.09 -1.02 -4.55
N VAL A 57 -8.05 -1.32 -5.35
CA VAL A 57 -6.66 -1.18 -4.93
C VAL A 57 -6.31 0.28 -4.62
N GLN A 58 -6.82 1.23 -5.41
CA GLN A 58 -6.62 2.66 -5.15
C GLN A 58 -7.29 3.10 -3.85
N ASP A 59 -8.52 2.65 -3.58
CA ASP A 59 -9.26 3.00 -2.38
C ASP A 59 -8.61 2.40 -1.12
N ASP A 60 -8.19 1.13 -1.19
CA ASP A 60 -7.45 0.47 -0.11
C ASP A 60 -6.15 1.24 0.20
N LEU A 61 -5.36 1.57 -0.84
CA LEU A 61 -4.12 2.31 -0.69
C LEU A 61 -4.35 3.72 -0.10
N LYS A 62 -5.43 4.41 -0.48
CA LYS A 62 -5.79 5.72 0.07
C LYS A 62 -6.18 5.65 1.55
N ALA A 63 -6.92 4.61 1.95
CA ALA A 63 -7.26 4.37 3.35
C ALA A 63 -5.99 4.15 4.18
N ASP A 64 -5.10 3.29 3.69
CA ASP A 64 -3.81 2.98 4.28
C ASP A 64 -2.91 4.22 4.45
N ILE A 65 -2.79 5.06 3.41
CA ILE A 65 -2.06 6.34 3.47
C ILE A 65 -2.65 7.27 4.55
N THR A 66 -3.98 7.26 4.72
CA THR A 66 -4.64 8.10 5.73
C THR A 66 -4.30 7.64 7.15
N GLU A 67 -4.30 6.33 7.38
CA GLU A 67 -3.89 5.77 8.68
C GLU A 67 -2.40 6.02 8.97
N LEU A 68 -1.55 5.88 7.95
CA LEU A 68 -0.12 6.20 8.02
C LEU A 68 0.12 7.67 8.39
N ALA A 69 -0.59 8.58 7.72
CA ALA A 69 -0.51 10.01 8.00
C ALA A 69 -0.89 10.31 9.46
N THR A 70 -2.00 9.72 9.93
CA THR A 70 -2.48 9.88 11.31
C THR A 70 -1.46 9.33 12.31
N THR A 71 -0.91 8.16 12.04
CA THR A 71 0.05 7.53 12.95
C THR A 71 1.36 8.31 13.01
N LEU A 72 1.89 8.76 11.87
CA LEU A 72 3.13 9.56 11.85
C LEU A 72 2.93 10.92 12.49
N GLU A 73 1.74 11.52 12.37
CA GLU A 73 1.38 12.74 13.09
C GLU A 73 1.46 12.54 14.62
N GLU A 74 1.05 11.38 15.15
CA GLU A 74 1.22 11.04 16.58
C GLU A 74 2.69 10.98 17.01
N PHE A 75 3.60 10.62 16.10
CA PHE A 75 5.05 10.64 16.32
C PHE A 75 5.71 11.97 15.93
N ASN A 76 4.90 12.98 15.58
CA ASN A 76 5.35 14.30 15.15
C ASN A 76 6.24 14.24 13.89
N GLU A 77 5.98 13.25 13.03
CA GLU A 77 6.62 13.01 11.74
C GLU A 77 5.67 13.39 10.59
N GLY A 78 6.23 13.94 9.51
CA GLY A 78 5.46 14.39 8.34
C GLY A 78 5.64 13.48 7.12
N VAL A 79 5.01 13.90 6.02
CA VAL A 79 5.13 13.21 4.71
C VAL A 79 6.58 13.11 4.22
N GLU A 80 7.48 14.02 4.66
CA GLU A 80 8.90 13.95 4.32
C GLU A 80 9.57 12.71 4.91
N SER A 81 9.26 12.34 6.15
CA SER A 81 9.77 11.11 6.76
C SER A 81 9.35 9.87 5.96
N PHE A 82 8.10 9.85 5.52
CA PHE A 82 7.60 8.79 4.64
C PHE A 82 8.32 8.74 3.29
N VAL A 83 8.61 9.90 2.70
CA VAL A 83 9.37 9.96 1.44
C VAL A 83 10.80 9.46 1.62
N GLU A 84 11.42 9.71 2.77
CA GLU A 84 12.78 9.23 3.08
C GLU A 84 12.81 7.76 3.50
N MET A 85 11.69 7.21 3.95
CA MET A 85 11.57 5.81 4.37
C MET A 85 11.73 4.85 3.19
N ASP A 86 12.41 3.73 3.47
CA ASP A 86 12.61 2.66 2.49
C ASP A 86 11.29 1.96 2.15
N LEU A 87 11.06 1.72 0.86
CA LEU A 87 9.83 1.11 0.36
C LEU A 87 9.50 -0.25 1.04
N PRO A 88 10.45 -1.17 1.27
CA PRO A 88 10.16 -2.41 1.99
C PRO A 88 9.68 -2.20 3.44
N ILE A 89 10.09 -1.10 4.08
CA ILE A 89 9.65 -0.77 5.45
C ILE A 89 8.20 -0.27 5.42
N ILE A 90 7.89 0.60 4.46
CA ILE A 90 6.53 1.11 4.23
C ILE A 90 5.59 -0.06 3.90
N GLU A 91 5.96 -0.92 2.95
CA GLU A 91 5.16 -2.08 2.56
C GLU A 91 4.93 -3.03 3.74
N LYS A 92 5.95 -3.32 4.53
CA LYS A 92 5.80 -4.17 5.73
C LYS A 92 4.86 -3.54 6.75
N TYR A 93 4.95 -2.24 6.96
CA TYR A 93 4.08 -1.52 7.89
C TYR A 93 2.62 -1.56 7.41
N LEU A 94 2.40 -1.31 6.12
CA LEU A 94 1.09 -1.39 5.49
C LEU A 94 0.52 -2.80 5.50
N GLU A 95 1.34 -3.81 5.22
CA GLU A 95 0.97 -5.22 5.36
C GLU A 95 0.57 -5.54 6.80
N GLU A 96 1.38 -5.18 7.81
CA GLU A 96 1.06 -5.42 9.22
C GLU A 96 -0.26 -4.75 9.66
N LYS A 97 -0.59 -3.59 9.08
CA LYS A 97 -1.84 -2.87 9.35
C LYS A 97 -3.03 -3.43 8.61
N ALA A 98 -2.91 -3.72 7.32
CA ALA A 98 -3.92 -4.44 6.55
C ALA A 98 -4.23 -5.80 7.17
N LEU A 99 -3.21 -6.48 7.69
CA LEU A 99 -3.31 -7.68 8.50
C LEU A 99 -4.03 -7.46 9.84
N SER A 100 -3.88 -6.29 10.47
CA SER A 100 -4.61 -5.95 11.70
C SER A 100 -6.10 -5.64 11.46
N LEU A 101 -6.44 -5.19 10.25
CA LEU A 101 -7.80 -4.93 9.78
C LEU A 101 -8.51 -6.19 9.25
N ALA A 102 -7.73 -7.15 8.73
CA ALA A 102 -8.23 -8.49 8.45
C ALA A 102 -8.56 -9.21 9.77
N ASP A 103 -9.70 -9.88 9.83
CA ASP A 103 -10.20 -10.54 11.04
C ASP A 103 -9.06 -11.33 11.73
N PRO A 104 -8.66 -10.98 12.97
CA PRO A 104 -7.49 -11.57 13.65
C PRO A 104 -7.50 -13.09 13.65
N THR A 105 -8.70 -13.68 13.56
CA THR A 105 -8.97 -15.12 13.49
C THR A 105 -8.47 -15.74 12.19
N GLU A 106 -8.75 -15.11 11.03
CA GLU A 106 -8.33 -15.62 9.71
C GLU A 106 -6.81 -15.56 9.56
N LEU A 107 -6.21 -14.52 10.13
CA LEU A 107 -4.77 -14.30 10.12
C LEU A 107 -4.02 -15.33 10.98
N MET A 108 -4.54 -15.65 12.17
CA MET A 108 -4.01 -16.72 13.01
C MET A 108 -4.01 -18.06 12.25
N VAL A 109 -5.11 -18.37 11.56
CA VAL A 109 -5.24 -19.60 10.76
C VAL A 109 -4.25 -19.62 9.59
N LEU A 110 -4.04 -18.50 8.89
CA LEU A 110 -3.08 -18.40 7.80
C LEU A 110 -1.63 -18.57 8.29
N ARG A 111 -1.26 -17.93 9.41
CA ARG A 111 0.06 -18.09 10.04
C ARG A 111 0.31 -19.52 10.51
N LEU A 112 -0.69 -20.19 11.08
CA LEU A 112 -0.59 -21.59 11.48
C LEU A 112 -0.36 -22.52 10.28
N ARG A 113 -1.04 -22.26 9.15
CA ARG A 113 -0.87 -23.02 7.91
C ARG A 113 0.50 -22.83 7.28
N LEU A 114 1.00 -21.60 7.21
CA LEU A 114 2.34 -21.29 6.71
C LEU A 114 3.44 -21.94 7.58
N ASN A 115 3.31 -21.86 8.90
CA ASN A 115 4.26 -22.50 9.81
C ASN A 115 4.24 -24.03 9.73
N ALA A 116 3.09 -24.63 9.44
CA ALA A 116 2.99 -26.07 9.20
C ALA A 116 3.65 -26.46 7.88
N ALA A 117 3.47 -25.66 6.82
CA ALA A 117 4.07 -25.92 5.50
C ALA A 117 5.59 -25.70 5.45
N LEU A 118 6.15 -24.90 6.36
CA LEU A 118 7.60 -24.64 6.46
C LEU A 118 8.33 -25.63 7.38
N LYS A 119 7.62 -26.54 8.05
CA LYS A 119 8.17 -27.52 8.99
C LYS A 119 8.22 -28.96 8.46
N ASP A 120 7.90 -29.17 7.18
CA ASP A 120 8.11 -30.42 6.44
C ASP A 120 9.17 -30.21 5.33
#